data_AF-A0A9D8HAW0-F1
#
_entry.id   AF-A0A9D8HAW0-F1
#
_cell.length_a   1.000
_cell.length_b   1.000
_cell.length_c   1.000
_cell.angle_alpha   90.00
_cell.angle_beta   90.00
_cell.angle_gamma   90.00
#
_symmetry.space_group_name_H-M   'P 1'
#
loop_
_entity.id
_entity.type
_entity.pdbx_description
1 polymer ?
#
loop_
_entity_poly.entity_id
_entity_poly.type
_entity_poly.pdbx_seq_one_letter_code
_entity_poly.pdbx_strand_id
1 'polypeptide(L)' 'EANHHAGFGPGGPHFCLGASLARREMAVTMTECLRAFPDMEVSGPPRKTRSNFLHVLAELPVSYTP' A
#
# COMPACT_ATOMS: atom_id res chain seq x y z
N GLU A 1 1.98 -10.84 -16.94
CA GLU A 1 2.16 -9.67 -17.82
C GLU A 1 2.93 -8.58 -17.06
N ALA A 2 3.70 -7.73 -17.74
CA ALA A 2 4.41 -6.64 -17.09
C ALA A 2 3.43 -5.51 -16.71
N ASN A 3 3.48 -5.04 -15.46
CA ASN A 3 2.61 -3.95 -15.01
C ASN A 3 3.26 -2.58 -15.33
N HIS A 4 2.74 -1.89 -16.35
CA HIS A 4 3.21 -0.58 -16.81
C HIS A 4 2.60 0.59 -16.01
N HIS A 5 2.57 0.49 -14.67
CA HIS A 5 2.04 1.54 -13.81
C HIS A 5 2.97 2.76 -13.70
N ALA A 6 2.40 3.96 -13.61
CA ALA A 6 3.14 5.21 -13.42
C ALA A 6 3.29 5.65 -11.94
N GLY A 7 3.03 4.75 -10.98
CA GLY A 7 3.04 5.06 -9.55
C GLY A 7 4.39 5.54 -8.99
N PHE A 8 5.50 5.23 -9.68
CA PHE A 8 6.85 5.73 -9.36
C PHE A 8 7.35 6.81 -10.34
N GLY A 9 6.43 7.37 -11.14
CA GLY A 9 6.74 8.20 -12.30
C GLY A 9 6.87 7.38 -13.60
N PRO A 10 6.75 8.01 -14.77
CA PRO A 10 6.66 7.34 -16.08
C PRO A 10 8.03 6.91 -16.67
N GLY A 11 9.12 6.89 -15.88
CA GLY A 11 10.44 6.47 -16.34
C GLY A 11 11.37 7.58 -16.87
N GLY A 12 11.17 8.84 -16.43
CA GLY A 12 12.01 9.99 -16.79
C GLY A 12 13.02 10.42 -15.70
N PRO A 13 13.61 11.62 -15.82
CA PRO A 13 14.64 12.15 -14.90
C PRO A 13 14.22 12.23 -13.42
N HIS A 14 12.91 12.26 -13.16
CA HIS A 14 12.32 12.30 -11.82
C HIS A 14 11.68 10.96 -11.41
N PHE A 15 12.11 9.85 -12.00
CA PHE A 15 11.69 8.53 -11.55
C PHE A 15 12.03 8.35 -10.07
N CYS A 16 11.11 7.75 -9.31
CA CYS A 16 11.24 7.63 -7.86
C CYS A 16 12.51 6.87 -7.49
N LEU A 17 13.47 7.58 -6.89
CA LEU A 17 14.72 7.02 -6.39
C LEU A 17 14.48 5.90 -5.36
N GLY A 18 13.38 5.99 -4.60
CA GLY A 18 12.97 5.01 -3.60
C GLY A 18 12.20 3.81 -4.14
N ALA A 19 11.98 3.67 -5.45
CA ALA A 19 11.11 2.62 -6.00
C ALA A 19 11.51 1.19 -5.58
N SER A 20 12.82 0.90 -5.54
CA SER A 20 13.32 -0.42 -5.11
C SER A 20 13.08 -0.66 -3.63
N LEU A 21 13.26 0.37 -2.79
CA LEU A 21 13.02 0.28 -1.35
C LEU A 21 11.54 0.08 -1.06
N ALA A 22 10.67 0.91 -1.63
CA ALA A 22 9.22 0.81 -1.45
C ALA A 22 8.68 -0.55 -1.88
N ARG A 23 9.19 -1.13 -2.97
CA ARG A 23 8.83 -2.51 -3.38
C ARG A 23 9.27 -3.55 -2.35
N ARG A 24 10.47 -3.41 -1.78
CA ARG A 24 10.98 -4.33 -0.76
C ARG A 24 10.18 -4.22 0.54
N GLU A 25 9.91 -3.01 1.00
CA GLU A 25 9.08 -2.76 2.18
C GLU A 25 7.68 -3.32 1.99
N MET A 26 7.02 -3.03 0.87
CA MET A 26 5.67 -3.56 0.60
C MET A 26 5.65 -5.09 0.59
N ALA A 27 6.64 -5.73 -0.04
CA ALA A 27 6.73 -7.18 -0.06
C ALA A 27 6.86 -7.77 1.34
N VAL A 28 7.73 -7.22 2.19
CA VAL A 28 7.93 -7.68 3.56
C VAL A 28 6.69 -7.39 4.42
N THR A 29 6.24 -6.14 4.46
CA THR A 29 5.10 -5.71 5.29
C THR A 29 3.84 -6.50 4.97
N MET A 30 3.49 -6.67 3.69
CA MET A 30 2.28 -7.42 3.33
C MET A 30 2.42 -8.91 3.62
N THR A 31 3.61 -9.49 3.41
CA THR A 31 3.86 -10.90 3.74
C THR A 31 3.71 -11.15 5.24
N GLU A 32 4.36 -10.34 6.07
CA GLU A 32 4.33 -10.53 7.53
C GLU A 32 2.96 -10.18 8.12
N CYS A 33 2.27 -9.16 7.59
CA CYS A 33 0.92 -8.80 8.01
C CYS A 33 -0.07 -9.96 7.74
N LEU A 34 -0.05 -10.54 6.54
CA LEU A 34 -0.93 -11.67 6.21
C LEU A 34 -0.59 -12.95 6.96
N ARG A 35 0.68 -13.13 7.38
CA ARG A 35 1.08 -14.25 8.25
C ARG A 35 0.60 -14.06 9.68
N ALA A 36 0.70 -12.84 10.20
CA ALA A 36 0.32 -12.52 11.57
C ALA A 36 -1.21 -12.50 11.76
N PHE A 37 -1.96 -12.08 10.74
CA PHE A 37 -3.42 -11.93 10.81
C PHE A 37 -4.09 -12.64 9.61
N PRO A 38 -4.12 -13.98 9.59
CA PRO A 38 -4.56 -14.77 8.44
C PRO A 38 -6.06 -14.66 8.15
N ASP A 39 -6.86 -14.26 9.13
CA ASP A 39 -8.32 -14.07 9.05
C ASP A 39 -8.72 -12.60 9.12
N MET A 40 -7.78 -11.68 8.83
CA MET A 40 -8.05 -10.25 8.83
C MET A 40 -8.99 -9.86 7.69
N GLU A 41 -10.12 -9.24 8.04
CA GLU A 41 -11.10 -8.71 7.10
C GLU A 41 -11.35 -7.22 7.34
N VAL A 42 -11.73 -6.50 6.28
CA VAL A 42 -12.16 -5.10 6.38
C VAL A 42 -13.53 -5.04 7.04
N SER A 43 -13.62 -4.39 8.21
CA SER A 43 -14.81 -4.39 9.07
C SER A 43 -15.65 -3.11 8.96
N GLY A 44 -15.24 -2.17 8.11
CA GLY A 44 -15.94 -0.90 7.94
C GLY A 44 -15.41 -0.07 6.77
N PRO A 45 -16.08 1.04 6.45
CA PRO A 45 -15.68 1.90 5.34
C PRO A 45 -14.32 2.57 5.62
N PRO A 46 -13.42 2.65 4.62
CA PRO A 46 -12.16 3.36 4.78
C PRO A 46 -12.39 4.87 4.88
N ARG A 47 -11.56 5.55 5.68
CA ARG A 47 -11.48 7.01 5.70
C ARG A 47 -10.28 7.48 4.90
N LYS A 48 -10.51 8.28 3.85
CA LYS A 48 -9.44 8.87 3.04
C LYS A 48 -8.95 10.18 3.65
N THR A 49 -7.67 10.49 3.46
CA THR A 49 -7.14 11.83 3.74
C THR A 49 -7.75 12.84 2.77
N ARG A 50 -8.05 14.06 3.23
CA ARG A 50 -8.43 15.17 2.32
C ARG A 50 -7.17 15.74 1.67
N SER A 51 -6.76 15.17 0.55
CA SER A 51 -5.64 15.65 -0.26
C SER A 51 -5.96 15.45 -1.75
N ASN A 52 -5.56 16.42 -2.57
CA ASN A 52 -5.57 16.31 -4.04
C ASN A 52 -4.24 15.76 -4.59
N PHE A 53 -3.26 15.53 -3.72
CA PHE A 53 -1.93 15.03 -4.08
C PHE A 53 -1.70 13.62 -3.55
N LEU A 54 -2.01 13.38 -2.26
CA LEU A 54 -1.83 12.09 -1.61
C LEU A 54 -3.10 11.23 -1.73
N HIS A 55 -2.98 10.04 -2.33
CA HIS A 55 -4.04 9.04 -2.33
C HIS A 55 -3.82 8.05 -1.19
N VAL A 56 -4.17 8.46 0.03
CA VAL A 56 -3.88 7.72 1.28
C VAL A 56 -5.17 7.45 2.05
N LEU A 57 -5.24 6.28 2.68
CA LEU A 57 -6.24 5.96 3.70
C LEU A 57 -5.73 6.47 5.05
N ALA A 58 -6.47 7.37 5.67
CA ALA A 58 -6.24 7.81 7.04
C ALA A 58 -6.62 6.72 8.05
N GLU A 59 -7.59 5.87 7.71
CA GLU A 59 -8.02 4.73 8.51
C GLU A 59 -8.65 3.65 7.61
N LEU A 60 -8.39 2.39 7.95
CA LEU A 60 -9.07 1.22 7.40
C LEU A 60 -9.44 0.29 8.57
N PRO A 61 -10.71 0.26 9.00
CA PRO A 61 -11.14 -0.64 10.06
C PRO A 61 -10.99 -2.11 9.64
N VAL A 62 -10.41 -2.93 10.51
CA VAL A 62 -10.26 -4.37 10.30
C VAL A 62 -10.70 -5.17 11.52
N SER A 63 -11.10 -6.42 11.31
CA SER A 63 -11.38 -7.42 12.34
C SER A 63 -10.57 -8.68 12.06
N TYR A 64 -10.08 -9.33 13.12
CA TYR A 64 -9.36 -10.61 13.08
C TYR A 64 -9.58 -11.33 14.42
N THR A 65 -9.32 -12.63 14.49
CA THR A 65 -9.34 -13.38 15.77
C THR A 65 -8.11 -13.00 16.59
N PRO A 66 -8.26 -12.46 17.82
CA PRO A 66 -7.13 -12.02 18.65
C PRO A 66 -6.08 -13.09 18.94
#